data_AF-A0A8H5LWL7-F1
#
_entry.id   AF-A0A8H5LWL7-F1
#
_cell.length_a   1.000
_cell.length_b   1.000
_cell.length_c   1.000
_cell.angle_alpha   90.00
_cell.angle_beta   90.00
_cell.angle_gamma   90.00
#
_symmetry.space_group_name_H-M   'P 1'
#
loop_
_entity.id
_entity.type
_entity.pdbx_description
1 polymer ?
#
loop_
_entity_poly.entity_id
_entity_poly.type
_entity_poly.pdbx_seq_one_letter_code
_entity_poly.pdbx_strand_id
1 'polypeptide(L)'
;MAPGPAPDSPRSSQSPAPSGAQGDLELELLGLANALYNLGTTVINDSTKERDKPGGGKQVGLRVNEVISHLGTIDDMAQHIPTMIPMQVLADIDNSRNPMQLTRERLERAATENQFMNGKIAAIDSYRKYLDEALAQNFPELEEHLQAQAGQQVSKSVEVILAEPATNGANGNGHAL
;
A
#
# COMPACT_ATOMS: atom_id res chain seq x y z
N MET A 1 -26.51 -4.79 -34.60
CA MET A 1 -25.28 -5.22 -33.91
C MET A 1 -25.23 -4.47 -32.60
N ALA A 2 -25.62 -5.10 -31.49
CA ALA A 2 -25.67 -4.45 -30.18
C ALA A 2 -24.25 -4.40 -29.58
N PRO A 3 -23.83 -3.30 -28.93
CA PRO A 3 -22.54 -3.23 -28.26
C PRO A 3 -22.53 -4.22 -27.09
N GLY A 4 -21.46 -5.01 -26.98
CA GLY A 4 -21.27 -5.99 -25.90
C GLY A 4 -21.19 -5.30 -24.53
N PRO A 5 -21.59 -6.00 -23.45
CA PRO A 5 -21.58 -5.44 -22.11
C PRO A 5 -20.14 -5.09 -21.68
N ALA A 6 -19.99 -3.93 -21.04
CA ALA A 6 -18.73 -3.49 -20.46
C ALA A 6 -18.25 -4.48 -19.39
N PRO A 7 -16.94 -4.77 -19.30
CA PRO A 7 -16.39 -5.69 -18.32
C PRO A 7 -16.22 -4.97 -16.97
N ASP A 8 -17.31 -4.49 -16.38
CA ASP A 8 -17.30 -3.92 -15.03
C ASP A 8 -18.26 -4.70 -14.15
N SER A 9 -17.73 -5.75 -13.55
CA SER A 9 -18.24 -6.34 -12.31
C SER A 9 -17.05 -6.88 -11.53
N PRO A 10 -16.94 -6.56 -10.23
CA PRO A 10 -15.74 -6.78 -9.46
C PRO A 10 -15.54 -8.29 -9.33
N ARG A 11 -14.50 -8.83 -9.97
CA ARG A 11 -13.97 -10.12 -9.57
C ARG A 11 -13.72 -10.02 -8.07
N SER A 12 -14.31 -10.93 -7.29
CA SER A 12 -13.87 -11.17 -5.92
C SER A 12 -12.36 -11.27 -5.96
N SER A 13 -11.70 -10.25 -5.41
CA SER A 13 -10.25 -10.11 -5.38
C SER A 13 -9.71 -11.14 -4.40
N GLN A 14 -9.75 -12.42 -4.76
CA GLN A 14 -8.83 -13.37 -4.17
C GLN A 14 -7.52 -13.16 -4.91
N SER A 15 -6.68 -12.32 -4.32
CA SER A 15 -5.27 -12.26 -4.67
C SER A 15 -4.74 -13.70 -4.60
N PRO A 16 -4.01 -14.19 -5.63
CA PRO A 16 -3.28 -15.44 -5.52
C PRO A 16 -2.42 -15.41 -4.25
N ALA A 17 -2.21 -16.56 -3.61
CA ALA A 17 -1.32 -16.65 -2.47
C ALA A 17 0.04 -16.01 -2.84
N PRO A 18 0.60 -15.15 -1.96
CA PRO A 18 1.86 -14.48 -2.27
C PRO A 18 2.91 -15.54 -2.59
N SER A 19 3.55 -15.43 -3.76
CA SER A 19 4.64 -16.33 -4.16
C SER A 19 6.00 -15.76 -3.73
N GLY A 20 6.98 -16.64 -3.52
CA GLY A 20 8.33 -16.25 -3.07
C GLY A 20 8.41 -16.03 -1.55
N ALA A 21 9.40 -15.26 -1.11
CA ALA A 21 9.78 -15.13 0.30
C ALA A 21 8.62 -14.74 1.25
N GLN A 22 7.64 -13.97 0.77
CA GLN A 22 6.49 -13.58 1.58
C GLN A 22 5.49 -14.74 1.77
N GLY A 23 5.32 -15.60 0.77
CA GLY A 23 4.51 -16.81 0.89
C GLY A 23 5.16 -17.85 1.78
N ASP A 24 6.48 -18.00 1.66
CA ASP A 24 7.25 -18.87 2.55
C ASP A 24 7.11 -18.40 4.01
N LEU A 25 7.18 -17.08 4.26
CA LEU A 25 6.98 -16.53 5.61
C LEU A 25 5.56 -16.80 6.11
N GLU A 26 4.54 -16.66 5.27
CA GLU A 26 3.14 -16.95 5.65
C GLU A 26 2.95 -18.42 6.05
N LEU A 27 3.58 -19.35 5.31
CA LEU A 27 3.57 -20.77 5.65
C LEU A 27 4.28 -21.04 6.97
N GLU A 28 5.43 -20.40 7.23
CA GLU A 28 6.18 -20.57 8.47
C GLU A 28 5.41 -19.99 9.68
N LEU A 29 4.74 -18.85 9.53
CA LEU A 29 3.87 -18.26 10.54
C LEU A 29 2.67 -19.17 10.86
N LEU A 30 2.08 -19.82 9.85
CA LEU A 30 1.03 -20.81 10.06
C LEU A 30 1.58 -22.05 10.78
N GLY A 31 2.79 -22.49 10.44
CA GLY A 31 3.54 -23.53 11.15
C GLY A 31 3.72 -23.21 12.63
N LEU A 32 4.17 -22.00 12.95
CA LEU A 32 4.32 -21.50 14.32
C LEU A 32 3.00 -21.52 15.09
N ALA A 33 1.90 -21.06 14.49
CA ALA A 33 0.58 -21.07 15.12
C ALA A 33 0.15 -22.51 15.49
N ASN A 34 0.36 -23.46 14.59
CA ASN A 34 0.10 -24.88 14.85
C ASN A 34 1.01 -25.45 15.95
N ALA A 35 2.30 -25.09 15.95
CA ALA A 35 3.25 -25.50 16.98
C ALA A 35 2.83 -24.99 18.37
N LEU A 36 2.38 -23.73 18.48
CA LEU A 36 1.84 -23.15 19.71
C LEU A 36 0.57 -23.86 20.20
N TYR A 37 -0.34 -24.21 19.29
CA TYR A 37 -1.53 -24.98 19.62
C TYR A 37 -1.17 -26.40 20.13
N ASN A 38 -0.25 -27.08 19.45
CA ASN A 38 0.25 -28.40 19.84
C ASN A 38 0.96 -28.38 21.20
N LEU A 39 1.74 -27.33 21.46
CA LEU A 39 2.35 -27.10 22.77
C LEU A 39 1.27 -26.95 23.85
N GLY A 40 0.26 -26.11 23.62
CA GLY A 40 -0.85 -25.90 24.55
C GLY A 40 -1.59 -27.19 24.90
N THR A 41 -1.95 -27.99 23.89
CA THR A 41 -2.61 -29.29 24.11
C THR A 41 -1.70 -30.29 24.82
N THR A 42 -0.41 -30.32 24.52
CA THR A 42 0.57 -31.18 25.20
C THR A 42 0.70 -30.82 26.69
N VAL A 43 0.73 -29.53 27.02
CA VAL A 43 0.78 -29.06 28.42
C VAL A 43 -0.50 -29.43 29.17
N ILE A 44 -1.66 -29.26 28.55
CA ILE A 44 -2.94 -29.68 29.15
C ILE A 44 -2.94 -31.19 29.43
N ASN A 45 -2.50 -32.00 28.48
CA ASN A 45 -2.42 -33.45 28.64
C ASN A 45 -1.43 -33.88 29.73
N ASP A 46 -0.26 -33.24 29.83
CA ASP A 46 0.74 -33.50 30.87
C ASP A 46 0.29 -33.02 32.27
N SER A 47 -0.53 -31.97 32.33
CA SER A 47 -1.09 -31.42 33.57
C SER A 47 -2.29 -32.20 34.10
N THR A 48 -2.99 -32.94 33.24
CA THR A 48 -4.11 -33.82 33.60
C THR A 48 -3.56 -35.22 33.95
N LYS A 49 -4.35 -36.06 34.64
CA LYS A 49 -3.91 -37.28 35.38
C LYS A 49 -3.21 -38.40 34.56
N GLU A 50 -2.77 -38.16 33.32
CA GLU A 50 -1.97 -39.07 32.49
C GLU A 50 -0.48 -39.13 32.91
N ARG A 51 -0.09 -38.45 34.00
CA ARG A 51 1.27 -38.47 34.58
C ARG A 51 1.79 -39.86 34.99
N ASP A 52 0.89 -40.81 35.29
CA ASP A 52 1.25 -42.12 35.82
C ASP A 52 1.63 -43.16 34.74
N LYS A 53 1.64 -42.79 33.45
CA LYS A 53 2.13 -43.68 32.39
C LYS A 53 3.67 -43.61 32.27
N PRO A 54 4.39 -44.73 32.47
CA PRO A 54 5.85 -44.76 32.32
C PRO A 54 6.21 -44.50 30.85
N GLY A 55 6.81 -43.34 30.56
CA GLY A 55 7.24 -42.91 29.22
C GLY A 55 6.80 -41.50 28.79
N GLY A 56 5.93 -40.81 29.55
CA GLY A 56 5.34 -39.52 29.15
C GLY A 56 6.20 -38.24 29.37
N GLY A 57 7.25 -38.31 30.18
CA GLY A 57 7.87 -37.11 30.79
C GLY A 57 8.74 -36.19 29.93
N LYS A 58 8.75 -36.29 28.60
CA LYS A 58 9.61 -35.44 27.73
C LYS A 58 8.90 -34.80 26.53
N GLN A 59 7.58 -34.84 26.44
CA GLN A 59 6.87 -34.30 25.27
C GLN A 59 6.85 -32.77 25.23
N VAL A 60 6.69 -32.09 26.37
CA VAL A 60 6.61 -30.62 26.43
C VAL A 60 7.92 -29.98 25.96
N GLY A 61 9.07 -30.48 26.43
CA GLY A 61 10.38 -29.94 26.04
C GLY A 61 10.64 -30.03 24.53
N LEU A 62 10.19 -31.11 23.88
CA LEU A 62 10.27 -31.24 22.43
C LEU A 62 9.40 -30.19 21.71
N ARG A 63 8.16 -29.98 22.17
CA ARG A 63 7.25 -28.96 21.60
C ARG A 63 7.76 -27.53 21.79
N VAL A 64 8.39 -27.23 22.91
CA VAL A 64 9.03 -25.92 23.13
C VAL A 64 10.17 -25.71 22.13
N ASN A 65 11.01 -26.72 21.89
CA ASN A 65 12.09 -26.63 20.91
C ASN A 65 11.56 -26.45 19.47
N GLU A 66 10.43 -27.07 19.12
CA GLU A 66 9.76 -26.85 17.82
C GLU A 66 9.36 -25.37 17.66
N VAL A 67 8.72 -24.77 18.69
CA VAL A 67 8.35 -23.34 18.67
C VAL A 67 9.57 -22.44 18.54
N ILE A 68 10.64 -22.72 19.29
CA ILE A 68 11.91 -21.96 19.20
C ILE A 68 12.50 -22.05 17.79
N SER A 69 12.45 -23.23 17.18
CA SER A 69 12.93 -23.42 15.80
C SER A 69 12.14 -22.56 14.81
N HIS A 70 10.81 -22.55 14.90
CA HIS A 70 9.96 -21.70 14.04
C HIS A 70 10.26 -20.21 14.24
N LEU A 71 10.41 -19.75 15.49
CA LEU A 71 10.74 -18.36 15.79
C LEU A 71 12.11 -17.95 15.21
N GLY A 72 13.12 -18.82 15.28
CA GLY A 72 14.43 -18.58 14.69
C GLY A 72 14.35 -18.46 13.16
N THR A 73 13.63 -19.37 12.50
CA THR A 73 13.42 -19.32 11.05
C THR A 73 12.71 -18.02 10.63
N ILE A 74 11.67 -17.61 11.37
CA ILE A 74 10.91 -16.38 11.07
C ILE A 74 11.80 -15.13 11.18
N ASP A 75 12.66 -15.05 12.20
CA ASP A 75 13.58 -13.92 12.39
C ASP A 75 14.57 -13.80 11.22
N ASP A 76 15.14 -14.93 10.78
CA ASP A 76 16.02 -14.97 9.61
C ASP A 76 15.28 -14.57 8.33
N MET A 77 14.06 -15.06 8.13
CA MET A 77 13.24 -14.72 6.95
C MET A 77 12.85 -13.24 6.94
N ALA A 78 12.55 -12.65 8.09
CA ALA A 78 12.15 -11.25 8.22
C ALA A 78 13.22 -10.28 7.70
N GLN A 79 14.50 -10.63 7.81
CA GLN A 79 15.61 -9.83 7.28
C GLN A 79 15.58 -9.68 5.75
N HIS A 80 14.86 -10.57 5.06
CA HIS A 80 14.79 -10.61 3.59
C HIS A 80 13.51 -9.98 3.03
N ILE A 81 12.70 -9.34 3.88
CA ILE A 81 11.42 -8.72 3.48
C ILE A 81 11.52 -7.19 3.65
N PRO A 82 11.73 -6.44 2.56
CA PRO A 82 11.91 -4.98 2.62
C PRO A 82 10.59 -4.20 2.72
N THR A 83 9.46 -4.87 2.92
CA THR A 83 8.13 -4.27 2.86
C THR A 83 7.91 -3.29 4.01
N MET A 84 7.67 -2.02 3.67
CA MET A 84 7.35 -0.98 4.64
C MET A 84 5.85 -1.04 5.01
N ILE A 85 5.56 -1.09 6.31
CA ILE A 85 4.18 -1.14 6.82
C ILE A 85 3.80 0.22 7.42
N PRO A 86 2.72 0.86 6.98
CA PRO A 86 2.24 2.10 7.60
C PRO A 86 1.86 1.88 9.06
N MET A 87 2.24 2.81 9.96
CA MET A 87 1.92 2.70 11.40
C MET A 87 0.42 2.57 11.69
N GLN A 88 -0.44 3.14 10.84
CA GLN A 88 -1.89 3.02 10.99
C GLN A 88 -2.37 1.57 10.79
N VAL A 89 -1.74 0.79 9.92
CA VAL A 89 -2.05 -0.64 9.75
C VAL A 89 -1.75 -1.41 11.04
N LEU A 90 -0.63 -1.11 11.70
CA LEU A 90 -0.28 -1.72 12.99
C LEU A 90 -1.31 -1.36 14.07
N ALA A 91 -1.67 -0.07 14.16
CA ALA A 91 -2.69 0.38 15.10
C ALA A 91 -4.06 -0.26 14.83
N ASP A 92 -4.44 -0.48 13.57
CA ASP A 92 -5.68 -1.16 13.23
C ASP A 92 -5.66 -2.62 13.69
N ILE A 93 -4.55 -3.34 13.49
CA ILE A 93 -4.38 -4.72 13.96
C ILE A 93 -4.47 -4.80 15.49
N ASP A 94 -3.76 -3.93 16.21
CA ASP A 94 -3.77 -3.89 17.68
C ASP A 94 -5.18 -3.65 18.24
N ASN A 95 -5.99 -2.86 17.53
CA ASN A 95 -7.37 -2.56 17.90
C ASN A 95 -8.39 -3.56 17.31
N SER A 96 -7.94 -4.69 16.76
CA SER A 96 -8.81 -5.70 16.12
C SER A 96 -9.69 -5.14 14.99
N ARG A 97 -9.21 -4.10 14.30
CA ARG A 97 -9.84 -3.52 13.11
C ARG A 97 -9.24 -4.16 11.86
N ASN A 98 -10.06 -4.23 10.80
CA ASN A 98 -9.60 -4.77 9.54
C ASN A 98 -8.66 -3.76 8.84
N PRO A 99 -7.37 -4.09 8.64
CA PRO A 99 -6.40 -3.17 8.02
C PRO A 99 -6.73 -2.81 6.56
N MET A 100 -7.60 -3.56 5.89
CA MET A 100 -8.08 -3.23 4.54
C MET A 100 -8.97 -1.99 4.50
N GLN A 101 -9.52 -1.56 5.63
CA GLN A 101 -10.27 -0.30 5.70
C GLN A 101 -9.37 0.88 5.33
N LEU A 102 -8.12 0.91 5.81
CA LEU A 102 -7.17 1.94 5.45
C LEU A 102 -6.94 2.01 3.94
N THR A 103 -6.68 0.87 3.29
CA THR A 103 -6.45 0.83 1.84
C THR A 103 -7.66 1.37 1.08
N ARG A 104 -8.86 0.97 1.49
CA ARG A 104 -10.12 1.44 0.89
C ARG A 104 -10.29 2.95 1.04
N GLU A 105 -10.14 3.47 2.26
CA GLU A 105 -10.28 4.91 2.54
C GLU A 105 -9.27 5.74 1.75
N ARG A 106 -8.01 5.27 1.66
CA ARG A 106 -6.96 5.97 0.90
C ARG A 106 -7.26 5.97 -0.59
N LEU A 107 -7.77 4.86 -1.14
CA LEU A 107 -8.16 4.76 -2.54
C LEU A 107 -9.36 5.66 -2.86
N GLU A 108 -10.41 5.61 -2.05
CA GLU A 108 -11.60 6.45 -2.20
C GLU A 108 -11.23 7.94 -2.10
N ARG A 109 -10.44 8.33 -1.10
CA ARG A 109 -9.97 9.70 -0.94
C ARG A 109 -9.13 10.16 -2.12
N ALA A 110 -8.20 9.33 -2.60
CA ALA A 110 -7.37 9.67 -3.76
C ALA A 110 -8.23 9.89 -5.01
N ALA A 111 -9.24 9.06 -5.24
CA ALA A 111 -10.17 9.22 -6.35
C ALA A 111 -10.98 10.52 -6.24
N THR A 112 -11.54 10.81 -5.07
CA THR A 112 -12.30 12.03 -4.81
C THR A 112 -11.43 13.28 -4.95
N GLU A 113 -10.23 13.29 -4.37
CA GLU A 113 -9.29 14.40 -4.47
C GLU A 113 -8.86 14.63 -5.93
N ASN A 114 -8.59 13.57 -6.69
CA ASN A 114 -8.24 13.69 -8.10
C ASN A 114 -9.39 14.27 -8.95
N GLN A 115 -10.62 13.78 -8.76
CA GLN A 115 -11.80 14.32 -9.44
C GLN A 115 -12.04 15.79 -9.08
N PHE A 116 -11.90 16.14 -7.80
CA PHE A 116 -12.06 17.50 -7.34
C PHE A 116 -11.01 18.44 -7.93
N MET A 117 -9.76 18.00 -8.02
CA MET A 117 -8.68 18.76 -8.65
C MET A 117 -8.93 18.95 -10.15
N ASN A 118 -9.36 17.91 -10.86
CA ASN A 118 -9.73 18.03 -12.28
C ASN A 118 -10.89 19.01 -12.50
N GLY A 119 -11.88 19.00 -11.61
CA GLY A 119 -12.98 19.98 -11.62
C GLY A 119 -12.49 21.42 -11.41
N LYS A 120 -11.54 21.63 -10.50
CA LYS A 120 -10.92 22.96 -10.29
C LYS A 120 -10.16 23.43 -11.52
N ILE A 121 -9.37 22.56 -12.15
CA ILE A 121 -8.64 22.90 -13.38
C ILE A 121 -9.62 23.31 -14.47
N ALA A 122 -10.66 22.50 -14.72
CA ALA A 122 -11.68 22.81 -15.71
C ALA A 122 -12.43 24.12 -15.43
N ALA A 123 -12.72 24.42 -14.15
CA ALA A 123 -13.34 25.67 -13.76
C ALA A 123 -12.44 26.89 -14.01
N ILE A 124 -11.14 26.79 -13.70
CA ILE A 124 -10.16 27.85 -13.97
C ILE A 124 -10.01 28.07 -15.47
N ASP A 125 -9.93 27.01 -16.27
CA ASP A 125 -9.83 27.11 -17.72
C ASP A 125 -11.07 27.74 -18.33
N SER A 126 -12.25 27.42 -17.80
CA SER A 126 -13.52 28.02 -18.25
C SER A 126 -13.61 29.49 -17.85
N TYR A 127 -13.19 29.84 -16.63
CA TYR A 127 -13.10 31.22 -16.16
C TYR A 127 -12.18 32.06 -17.04
N ARG A 128 -10.99 31.55 -17.37
CA ARG A 128 -10.05 32.23 -18.28
C ARG A 128 -10.67 32.50 -19.63
N LYS A 129 -11.32 31.50 -20.25
CA LYS A 129 -12.02 31.69 -21.53
C LYS A 129 -13.07 32.78 -21.47
N TYR A 130 -13.92 32.79 -20.43
CA TYR A 130 -14.94 33.83 -20.27
C TYR A 130 -14.35 35.21 -20.00
N LEU A 131 -13.24 35.28 -19.26
CA LEU A 131 -12.53 36.51 -19.02
C LEU A 131 -11.93 37.07 -20.32
N ASP A 132 -11.26 36.22 -21.10
CA ASP A 132 -10.66 36.61 -22.38
C ASP A 132 -11.72 37.07 -23.37
N GLU A 133 -12.87 36.38 -23.43
CA GLU A 133 -14.01 36.79 -24.25
C GLU A 133 -14.57 38.16 -23.83
N ALA A 134 -14.77 38.38 -22.52
CA ALA A 134 -15.25 39.66 -22.01
C ALA A 134 -14.24 40.80 -22.25
N LEU A 135 -12.94 40.51 -22.14
CA LEU A 135 -11.88 41.49 -22.43
C LEU A 135 -11.87 41.84 -23.93
N ALA A 136 -11.94 40.86 -24.83
CA ALA A 136 -11.99 41.12 -26.26
C ALA A 136 -13.22 41.94 -26.68
N GLN A 137 -14.38 41.69 -26.05
CA GLN A 137 -15.60 42.45 -26.32
C GLN A 137 -15.51 43.92 -25.89
N ASN A 138 -14.86 44.21 -24.75
CA ASN A 138 -14.78 45.57 -24.20
C ASN A 138 -13.52 46.34 -24.66
N PHE A 139 -12.47 45.63 -25.06
CA PHE A 139 -11.17 46.16 -25.48
C PHE A 139 -10.66 45.39 -26.72
N PRO A 140 -11.19 45.67 -27.92
CA PRO A 140 -10.86 44.93 -29.14
C PRO A 140 -9.37 44.94 -29.49
N GLU A 141 -8.64 46.00 -29.11
CA GLU A 141 -7.20 46.12 -29.30
C GLU A 141 -6.36 45.09 -28.53
N LEU A 142 -6.94 44.42 -27.52
CA LEU A 142 -6.27 43.36 -26.76
C LEU A 142 -6.41 41.96 -27.40
N GLU A 143 -7.28 41.78 -28.39
CA GLU A 143 -7.64 40.45 -28.91
C GLU A 143 -6.43 39.68 -29.48
N GLU A 144 -5.53 40.37 -30.17
CA GLU A 144 -4.30 39.80 -30.73
C GLU A 144 -3.34 39.29 -29.64
N HIS A 145 -3.32 39.94 -28.48
CA HIS A 145 -2.46 39.55 -27.34
C HIS A 145 -3.05 38.40 -26.51
N LEU A 146 -4.38 38.28 -26.43
CA LEU A 146 -5.06 37.21 -25.68
C LEU A 146 -4.89 35.84 -26.37
N GLN A 147 -4.98 35.79 -27.69
CA GLN A 147 -4.82 34.55 -28.47
C GLN A 147 -3.38 33.99 -28.39
N ALA A 148 -2.37 34.86 -28.31
CA ALA A 148 -0.97 34.46 -28.17
C ALA A 148 -0.68 33.78 -26.83
N GLN A 149 -1.37 34.16 -25.74
CA GLN A 149 -1.15 33.57 -24.41
C GLN A 149 -1.76 32.17 -24.26
N ALA A 150 -2.89 31.89 -24.92
CA ALA A 150 -3.52 30.57 -24.89
C ALA A 150 -2.63 29.45 -25.49
N GLY A 151 -1.85 29.76 -26.53
CA GLY A 151 -0.93 28.82 -27.18
C GLY A 151 0.35 28.53 -26.36
N GLN A 152 0.82 29.48 -25.55
CA GLN A 152 2.10 29.38 -24.83
C GLN A 152 1.99 28.51 -23.55
N GLN A 153 0.81 28.41 -22.93
CA GLN A 153 0.63 27.75 -21.63
C GLN A 153 0.48 26.23 -21.71
N VAL A 154 -0.09 25.70 -22.80
CA VAL A 154 -0.23 24.24 -23.00
C VAL A 154 1.15 23.59 -23.12
N SER A 155 2.08 24.20 -23.87
CA SER A 155 3.45 23.68 -24.03
C SER A 155 4.25 23.67 -22.72
N LYS A 156 4.11 24.69 -21.86
CA LYS A 156 4.79 24.74 -20.56
C LYS A 156 4.24 23.73 -19.56
N SER A 157 2.95 23.43 -19.61
CA SER A 157 2.30 22.50 -18.68
C SER A 157 2.64 21.04 -18.97
N VAL A 158 2.78 20.69 -20.26
CA VAL A 158 3.18 19.35 -20.71
C VAL A 158 4.65 19.05 -20.40
N GLU A 159 5.53 20.05 -20.50
CA GLU A 159 6.96 19.92 -20.20
C GLU A 159 7.23 19.67 -18.70
N VAL A 160 6.42 20.26 -17.82
CA VAL A 160 6.51 20.07 -16.36
C VAL A 160 6.03 18.67 -15.91
N ILE A 161 5.09 18.06 -16.64
CA ILE A 161 4.54 16.73 -16.30
C ILE A 161 5.45 15.59 -16.82
N LEU A 162 6.24 15.83 -17.88
CA LEU A 162 7.18 14.86 -18.45
C LEU A 162 8.60 14.91 -17.85
N ALA A 163 8.89 15.88 -16.97
CA ALA A 163 10.14 15.93 -16.24
C ALA A 163 10.15 14.80 -15.18
N GLU A 164 10.98 13.79 -15.40
CA GLU A 164 11.23 12.70 -14.46
C GLU A 164 11.48 13.23 -13.03
N PRO A 165 11.08 12.49 -11.98
CA PRO A 165 11.45 12.87 -10.63
C PRO A 165 12.98 12.79 -10.55
N ALA A 166 13.61 13.97 -10.45
CA ALA A 166 15.04 14.08 -10.21
C ALA A 166 15.39 13.17 -9.04
N THR A 167 16.18 12.15 -9.34
CA THR A 167 16.91 11.36 -8.38
C THR A 167 17.65 12.33 -7.47
N ASN A 168 17.32 12.32 -6.17
CA ASN A 168 18.11 13.03 -5.16
C ASN A 168 19.44 12.28 -5.02
N GLY A 169 20.32 12.50 -5.98
CA GLY A 169 21.69 12.06 -5.99
C GLY A 169 22.51 12.89 -5.02
N ALA A 170 23.17 12.18 -4.13
CA ALA A 170 24.33 12.58 -3.37
C ALA A 170 25.23 13.65 -4.06
N ASN A 171 25.50 14.72 -3.34
CA ASN A 171 26.83 15.30 -3.09
C ASN A 171 26.64 16.56 -2.24
N GLY A 172 27.39 16.84 -1.18
CA GLY A 172 28.75 16.44 -0.85
C GLY A 172 29.48 17.74 -0.51
N ASN A 173 30.15 17.80 0.64
CA ASN A 173 31.26 18.73 0.79
C ASN A 173 32.24 18.18 1.83
N GLY A 174 33.36 17.69 1.32
CA GLY A 174 34.56 17.47 2.11
C GLY A 174 35.15 18.80 2.58
N HIS A 175 35.90 18.72 3.66
CA HIS A 175 36.90 19.74 3.95
C HIS A 175 38.24 19.07 4.24
N ALA A 176 39.23 19.58 3.51
CA ALA A 176 40.65 19.28 3.61
C ALA A 176 41.20 19.46 5.04
N LEU A 177 41.96 18.47 5.51
CA LEU A 177 43.41 18.48 5.75
C LEU A 177 43.83 17.20 6.47
#